data_AF-A0A1Y3MC18-F1
#
_entry.id   AF-A0A1Y3MC18-F1
#
_cell.length_a   1.000
_cell.length_b   1.000
_cell.length_c   1.000
_cell.angle_alpha   90.00
_cell.angle_beta   90.00
_cell.angle_gamma   90.00
#
_symmetry.space_group_name_H-M   'P 1'
#
loop_
_entity.id
_entity.type
_entity.pdbx_description
1 polymer ?
#
loop_
_entity_poly.entity_id
_entity_poly.type
_entity_poly.pdbx_seq_one_letter_code
_entity_poly.pdbx_strand_id
1 'polypeptide(L)'
;MVMYKSINGNTKRNAIINSGIYLLKCKIKYRRGAVNEKNIGITLIIIIVIIPIIFYFVLHGNPISKYLMVKDTKKYLIEKGYKEVDIMSIESKYDMKRNTDRIKGTVAYVVFKDEPKGEYLYIQWRDSGKIQQHCEYYSESAQAYEVTFTEKRKHMETICTEKY
;
A
#
# COMPACT_ATOMS: atom_id res chain seq x y z
N MET A 1 33.34 -42.82 -5.65
CA MET A 1 34.52 -43.41 -6.31
C MET A 1 34.72 -42.67 -7.62
N VAL A 2 35.73 -41.81 -7.66
CA VAL A 2 36.10 -40.99 -8.81
C VAL A 2 36.93 -41.85 -9.77
N MET A 3 36.61 -41.82 -11.05
CA MET A 3 37.58 -42.11 -12.12
C MET A 3 37.27 -41.19 -13.30
N TYR A 4 38.13 -40.19 -13.45
CA TYR A 4 38.23 -39.29 -14.58
C TYR A 4 38.68 -40.04 -15.84
N LYS A 5 38.22 -39.57 -17.01
CA LYS A 5 38.97 -39.72 -18.26
C LYS A 5 39.13 -38.33 -18.90
N SER A 6 40.26 -37.71 -18.58
CA SER A 6 40.91 -36.64 -19.35
C SER A 6 41.79 -37.35 -20.40
N ILE A 7 41.92 -36.93 -21.66
CA ILE A 7 42.77 -35.85 -22.21
C ILE A 7 42.43 -35.87 -23.72
N ASN A 8 42.09 -34.79 -24.43
CA ASN A 8 42.98 -33.81 -25.07
C ASN A 8 42.03 -32.83 -25.79
N GLY A 9 42.14 -31.50 -25.69
CA GLY A 9 43.36 -30.72 -25.79
C GLY A 9 43.44 -30.07 -27.17
N ASN A 10 42.48 -29.21 -27.52
CA ASN A 10 42.72 -28.19 -28.53
C ASN A 10 42.18 -26.84 -28.05
N THR A 11 43.08 -26.17 -27.34
CA THR A 11 42.93 -24.81 -26.81
C THR A 11 43.27 -23.82 -27.91
N LYS A 12 42.37 -22.86 -28.16
CA LYS A 12 42.61 -21.41 -28.25
C LYS A 12 41.31 -20.73 -28.70
N ARG A 13 40.55 -20.18 -27.75
CA ARG A 13 40.57 -18.74 -27.40
C ARG A 13 40.28 -17.84 -28.61
N ASN A 14 39.00 -17.53 -28.79
CA ASN A 14 38.43 -16.21 -29.07
C ASN A 14 36.95 -16.38 -28.66
N ALA A 15 36.60 -16.19 -27.39
CA ALA A 15 36.34 -14.88 -26.80
C ALA A 15 35.25 -14.12 -27.59
N ILE A 16 34.19 -13.78 -26.84
CA ILE A 16 33.32 -12.61 -27.04
C ILE A 16 31.99 -12.87 -27.77
N ILE A 17 30.97 -13.03 -26.92
CA ILE A 17 29.62 -12.46 -27.03
C ILE A 17 28.71 -13.02 -28.13
N ASN A 18 27.81 -13.91 -27.73
CA ASN A 18 26.41 -13.87 -28.16
C ASN A 18 25.57 -14.70 -27.19
N SER A 19 25.41 -14.20 -25.96
CA SER A 19 24.36 -14.66 -25.06
C SER A 19 23.02 -14.26 -25.68
N GLY A 20 22.42 -15.23 -26.38
CA GLY A 20 21.14 -15.12 -27.06
C GLY A 20 20.10 -14.50 -26.15
N ILE A 21 19.61 -13.35 -26.59
CA ILE A 21 18.40 -12.70 -26.12
C ILE A 21 17.26 -13.71 -26.33
N TYR A 22 16.86 -14.41 -25.27
CA TYR A 22 15.60 -15.15 -25.25
C TYR A 22 14.45 -14.14 -25.17
N LEU A 23 14.11 -13.54 -26.32
CA LEU A 23 12.85 -12.84 -26.51
C LEU A 23 11.73 -13.90 -26.39
N LEU A 24 11.11 -13.96 -25.21
CA LEU A 24 9.77 -14.54 -25.06
C LEU A 24 8.83 -13.79 -26.00
N LYS A 25 8.64 -14.31 -27.21
CA LYS A 25 7.53 -13.94 -28.08
C LYS A 25 6.25 -14.47 -27.43
N CYS A 26 5.66 -13.70 -26.53
CA CYS A 26 4.29 -13.92 -26.07
C CYS A 26 3.37 -13.69 -27.27
N LYS A 27 3.03 -14.78 -27.97
CA LYS A 27 2.14 -14.78 -29.12
C LYS A 27 0.71 -14.71 -28.58
N ILE A 28 0.24 -13.51 -28.25
CA ILE A 28 -1.17 -13.29 -27.87
C ILE A 28 -2.02 -13.59 -29.10
N LYS A 29 -2.54 -14.81 -29.18
CA LYS A 29 -3.48 -15.22 -30.23
C LYS A 29 -4.83 -14.59 -29.90
N TYR A 30 -5.07 -13.38 -30.41
CA TYR A 30 -6.37 -12.72 -30.29
C TYR A 30 -7.42 -13.51 -31.07
N ARG A 31 -8.20 -14.37 -30.38
CA ARG A 31 -9.42 -14.94 -30.95
C ARG A 31 -10.41 -13.79 -31.08
N ARG A 32 -10.63 -13.33 -32.31
CA ARG A 32 -11.71 -12.40 -32.66
C ARG A 32 -13.02 -13.15 -32.46
N GLY A 33 -13.55 -13.13 -31.24
CA GLY A 33 -14.91 -13.60 -30.97
C GLY A 33 -15.87 -12.75 -31.79
N ALA A 34 -16.77 -13.40 -32.55
CA ALA A 34 -17.85 -12.71 -33.22
C ALA A 34 -18.66 -11.97 -32.15
N VAL A 35 -18.59 -10.64 -32.14
CA VAL A 35 -19.36 -9.81 -31.22
C VAL A 35 -20.81 -9.86 -31.71
N ASN A 36 -21.66 -10.64 -31.04
CA ASN A 36 -23.09 -10.63 -31.31
C ASN A 36 -23.64 -9.20 -31.10
N GLU A 37 -24.43 -8.69 -32.04
CA GLU A 37 -24.97 -7.31 -31.98
C GLU A 37 -25.77 -7.07 -30.69
N LYS A 38 -26.41 -8.10 -30.14
CA LYS A 38 -27.12 -8.07 -28.85
C LYS A 38 -26.19 -7.92 -27.63
N ASN A 39 -24.91 -8.25 -27.76
CA ASN A 39 -23.91 -8.16 -26.70
C ASN A 39 -23.13 -6.83 -26.73
N ILE A 40 -23.23 -6.05 -27.81
CA ILE A 40 -22.56 -4.74 -27.93
C ILE A 40 -23.13 -3.76 -26.89
N GLY A 41 -24.46 -3.72 -26.74
CA GLY A 41 -25.12 -2.85 -25.76
C GLY A 41 -24.70 -3.14 -24.32
N ILE A 42 -24.65 -4.42 -23.94
CA ILE A 42 -24.18 -4.86 -22.61
C ILE A 42 -22.71 -4.48 -22.40
N THR A 43 -21.87 -4.68 -23.43
CA THR A 43 -20.45 -4.33 -23.38
C THR A 43 -20.25 -2.83 -23.18
N LEU A 44 -21.03 -1.99 -23.87
CA LEU A 44 -20.98 -0.53 -23.71
C LEU A 44 -21.43 -0.08 -22.31
N ILE A 45 -22.49 -0.68 -21.77
CA ILE A 45 -22.95 -0.40 -20.40
C ILE A 45 -21.86 -0.76 -19.38
N ILE A 46 -21.21 -1.91 -19.55
CA ILE A 46 -20.09 -2.33 -18.69
C ILE A 46 -18.95 -1.30 -18.74
N ILE A 47 -18.57 -0.84 -19.93
CA ILE A 47 -17.52 0.17 -20.09
C ILE A 47 -17.91 1.48 -19.39
N ILE A 48 -19.14 1.95 -19.62
CA ILE A 48 -19.60 3.25 -19.07
C ILE A 48 -19.79 3.19 -17.55
N VAL A 49 -20.14 2.04 -16.97
CA VAL A 49 -20.39 1.93 -15.52
C VAL A 49 -19.17 1.45 -14.77
N ILE A 50 -18.54 0.36 -15.21
CA ILE A 50 -17.46 -0.29 -14.46
C ILE A 50 -16.17 0.55 -14.50
N ILE A 51 -15.83 1.14 -15.65
CA ILE A 51 -14.58 1.90 -15.78
C ILE A 51 -14.56 3.10 -14.82
N PRO A 52 -15.58 3.98 -14.77
CA PRO A 52 -15.60 5.07 -13.79
C PRO A 52 -15.53 4.60 -12.34
N ILE A 53 -16.16 3.48 -11.99
CA ILE A 53 -16.10 2.92 -10.64
C ILE A 53 -14.67 2.47 -10.30
N ILE A 54 -13.99 1.78 -11.21
CA ILE A 54 -12.59 1.39 -11.02
C ILE A 54 -11.71 2.63 -10.85
N PHE A 55 -11.84 3.63 -11.72
CA PHE A 55 -11.10 4.88 -11.60
C PHE A 55 -11.36 5.59 -10.27
N TYR A 56 -12.63 5.63 -9.84
CA TYR A 56 -13.00 6.19 -8.54
C TYR A 56 -12.29 5.48 -7.39
N PHE A 57 -12.24 4.13 -7.40
CA PHE A 57 -11.53 3.38 -6.36
C PHE A 57 -10.01 3.54 -6.41
N VAL A 58 -9.42 3.70 -7.60
CA VAL A 58 -7.98 3.99 -7.73
C VAL A 58 -7.64 5.35 -7.12
N LEU A 59 -8.50 6.36 -7.32
CA LEU A 59 -8.27 7.73 -6.85
C LEU A 59 -8.62 7.95 -5.38
N HIS A 60 -9.72 7.35 -4.90
CA HIS A 60 -10.25 7.61 -3.55
C HIS A 60 -10.07 6.43 -2.57
N GLY A 61 -9.49 5.33 -3.04
CA GLY A 61 -9.42 4.07 -2.31
C GLY A 61 -10.77 3.36 -2.22
N ASN A 62 -10.74 2.10 -1.78
CA ASN A 62 -11.94 1.30 -1.56
C ASN A 62 -12.60 1.70 -0.21
N PRO A 63 -13.92 1.99 -0.16
CA PRO A 63 -14.63 2.28 1.09
C PRO A 63 -14.52 1.15 2.14
N ILE A 64 -14.39 -0.10 1.71
CA ILE A 64 -14.21 -1.25 2.62
C ILE A 64 -12.87 -1.11 3.37
N SER A 65 -11.80 -0.73 2.67
CA SER A 65 -10.49 -0.53 3.28
C SER A 65 -10.51 0.59 4.31
N LYS A 66 -11.26 1.67 4.05
CA LYS A 66 -11.47 2.77 5.00
C LYS A 66 -12.15 2.29 6.29
N TYR A 67 -13.25 1.55 6.14
CA TYR A 67 -13.95 0.98 7.28
C TYR A 67 -13.07 0.04 8.12
N LEU A 68 -12.33 -0.86 7.46
CA LEU A 68 -11.40 -1.78 8.13
C LEU A 68 -10.29 -1.02 8.84
N MET A 69 -9.73 0.02 8.23
CA MET A 69 -8.68 0.84 8.84
C MET A 69 -9.16 1.50 10.14
N VAL A 70 -10.37 2.08 10.15
CA VAL A 70 -10.96 2.67 11.37
C VAL A 70 -11.14 1.60 12.46
N LYS A 71 -11.70 0.45 12.08
CA LYS A 71 -11.97 -0.66 13.01
C LYS A 71 -10.68 -1.23 13.61
N ASP A 72 -9.68 -1.49 12.78
CA ASP A 72 -8.40 -2.07 13.20
C ASP A 72 -7.61 -1.06 14.06
N THR A 73 -7.65 0.23 13.72
CA THR A 73 -7.03 1.29 14.52
C THR A 73 -7.72 1.43 15.88
N LYS A 74 -9.06 1.43 15.91
CA LYS A 74 -9.81 1.46 17.18
C LYS A 74 -9.44 0.26 18.06
N LYS A 75 -9.40 -0.94 17.48
CA LYS A 75 -9.01 -2.17 18.18
C LYS A 75 -7.59 -2.06 18.74
N TYR A 76 -6.64 -1.60 17.93
CA TYR A 76 -5.25 -1.39 18.34
C TYR A 76 -5.14 -0.45 19.55
N LEU A 77 -5.85 0.68 19.54
CA LEU A 77 -5.84 1.64 20.65
C LEU A 77 -6.43 1.04 21.93
N ILE A 78 -7.52 0.29 21.82
CA ILE A 78 -8.13 -0.40 22.98
C ILE A 78 -7.17 -1.44 23.56
N GLU A 79 -6.50 -2.23 22.71
CA GLU A 79 -5.47 -3.20 23.12
C GLU A 79 -4.26 -2.54 23.79
N LYS A 80 -3.95 -1.30 23.43
CA LYS A 80 -2.93 -0.46 24.10
C LYS A 80 -3.39 0.15 25.43
N GLY A 81 -4.65 -0.01 25.81
CA GLY A 81 -5.20 0.46 27.08
C GLY A 81 -5.99 1.78 27.01
N TYR A 82 -6.19 2.35 25.82
CA TYR A 82 -7.08 3.50 25.65
C TYR A 82 -8.54 3.07 25.83
N LYS A 83 -9.35 3.91 26.48
CA LYS A 83 -10.79 3.71 26.53
C LYS A 83 -11.42 4.38 25.32
N GLU A 84 -12.57 3.87 24.87
CA GLU A 84 -13.33 4.52 23.79
C GLU A 84 -13.71 5.96 24.13
N VAL A 85 -13.87 6.28 25.42
CA VAL A 85 -14.17 7.63 25.89
C VAL A 85 -13.00 8.59 25.79
N ASP A 86 -11.76 8.11 25.63
CA ASP A 86 -10.56 8.94 25.50
C ASP A 86 -10.33 9.37 24.05
N ILE A 87 -10.92 8.63 23.10
CA ILE A 87 -10.81 8.87 21.66
C ILE A 87 -11.93 9.83 21.25
N MET A 88 -11.58 10.95 20.62
CA MET A 88 -12.54 11.91 20.10
C MET A 88 -13.05 11.48 18.73
N SER A 89 -12.15 11.16 17.81
CA SER A 89 -12.49 10.70 16.46
C SER A 89 -11.41 9.80 15.88
N ILE A 90 -11.83 8.93 14.97
CA ILE A 90 -10.96 8.13 14.10
C ILE A 90 -11.49 8.28 12.68
N GLU A 91 -10.76 8.99 11.85
CA GLU A 91 -11.08 9.17 10.44
C GLU A 91 -10.11 8.37 9.57
N SER A 92 -10.58 7.80 8.47
CA SER A 92 -9.69 7.15 7.49
C SER A 92 -9.75 7.85 6.15
N LYS A 93 -8.58 8.01 5.54
CA LYS A 93 -8.43 8.63 4.22
C LYS A 93 -7.51 7.76 3.38
N TYR A 94 -7.73 7.81 2.06
CA TYR A 94 -6.80 7.21 1.12
C TYR A 94 -5.75 8.26 0.77
N ASP A 95 -4.48 7.91 1.00
CA ASP A 95 -3.31 8.69 0.65
C ASP A 95 -2.50 7.90 -0.39
N MET A 96 -2.57 8.37 -1.64
CA MET A 96 -1.86 7.74 -2.75
C MET A 96 -0.33 7.81 -2.57
N LYS A 97 0.20 8.83 -1.89
CA LYS A 97 1.65 8.97 -1.67
C LYS A 97 2.17 7.91 -0.71
N ARG A 98 1.33 7.46 0.22
CA ARG A 98 1.64 6.42 1.22
C ARG A 98 1.33 5.00 0.75
N ASN A 99 0.72 4.86 -0.43
CA ASN A 99 0.42 3.55 -1.00
C ASN A 99 1.68 2.93 -1.61
N THR A 100 2.51 2.33 -0.76
CA THR A 100 3.76 1.67 -1.17
C THR A 100 3.58 0.16 -1.23
N ASP A 101 4.62 -0.56 -1.64
CA ASP A 101 4.64 -2.02 -1.61
C ASP A 101 4.54 -2.56 -0.17
N ARG A 102 4.95 -1.77 0.83
CA ARG A 102 4.97 -2.17 2.25
C ARG A 102 3.80 -1.61 3.05
N ILE A 103 3.28 -0.44 2.69
CA ILE A 103 2.23 0.26 3.44
C ILE A 103 0.98 0.34 2.58
N LYS A 104 -0.18 0.05 3.18
CA LYS A 104 -1.45 0.28 2.49
C LYS A 104 -1.72 1.78 2.38
N GLY A 105 -2.18 2.21 1.22
CA GLY A 105 -2.55 3.62 0.99
C GLY A 105 -3.72 4.14 1.85
N THR A 106 -4.44 3.29 2.58
CA THR A 106 -5.48 3.75 3.51
C THR A 106 -4.87 3.94 4.89
N VAL A 107 -4.93 5.17 5.39
CA VAL A 107 -4.39 5.58 6.70
C VAL A 107 -5.51 6.04 7.62
N ALA A 108 -5.26 6.04 8.92
CA ALA A 108 -6.18 6.58 9.93
C ALA A 108 -5.57 7.80 10.64
N TYR A 109 -6.40 8.80 10.86
CA TYR A 109 -6.12 9.97 11.68
C TYR A 109 -6.92 9.86 12.96
N VAL A 110 -6.24 9.92 14.09
CA VAL A 110 -6.84 9.77 15.42
C VAL A 110 -6.68 11.08 16.17
N VAL A 111 -7.79 11.55 16.74
CA VAL A 111 -7.80 12.69 17.66
C VAL A 111 -8.24 12.21 19.03
N PHE A 112 -7.48 12.56 20.06
CA PHE A 112 -7.78 12.27 21.45
C PHE A 112 -8.50 13.45 22.11
N LYS A 113 -9.32 13.18 23.13
CA LYS A 113 -10.14 14.24 23.77
C LYS A 113 -9.33 15.23 24.59
N ASP A 114 -8.22 14.80 25.15
CA ASP A 114 -7.27 15.63 25.91
C ASP A 114 -6.34 16.43 25.00
N GLU A 115 -6.16 16.01 23.74
CA GLU A 115 -5.46 16.77 22.70
C GLU A 115 -6.32 16.95 21.43
N PRO A 116 -7.43 17.71 21.49
CA PRO A 116 -8.40 17.81 20.38
C PRO A 116 -7.85 18.51 19.13
N LYS A 117 -6.70 19.17 19.26
CA LYS A 117 -6.00 19.91 18.19
C LYS A 117 -4.86 19.09 17.56
N GLY A 118 -4.55 17.91 18.11
CA GLY A 118 -3.52 17.01 17.60
C GLY A 118 -4.15 15.87 16.80
N GLU A 119 -3.73 15.73 15.55
CA GLU A 119 -4.06 14.56 14.73
C GLU A 119 -2.85 13.63 14.64
N TYR A 120 -3.05 12.38 15.07
CA TYR A 120 -2.04 11.33 15.04
C TYR A 120 -2.29 10.39 13.87
N LEU A 121 -1.25 10.15 13.07
CA LEU A 121 -1.34 9.30 11.89
C LEU A 121 -1.03 7.85 12.23
N TYR A 122 -1.90 6.94 11.80
CA TYR A 122 -1.72 5.49 11.89
C TYR A 122 -1.73 4.88 10.50
N ILE A 123 -0.83 3.94 10.28
CA ILE A 123 -0.68 3.20 9.02
C ILE A 123 -0.95 1.71 9.24
N GLN A 124 -1.24 1.00 8.14
CA GLN A 124 -1.34 -0.45 8.14
C GLN A 124 -0.27 -1.07 7.23
N TRP A 125 0.54 -1.96 7.79
CA TRP A 125 1.50 -2.74 7.01
C TRP A 125 0.78 -3.72 6.10
N ARG A 126 1.20 -3.80 4.83
CA ARG A 126 0.60 -4.70 3.83
C ARG A 126 0.86 -6.16 4.16
N ASP A 127 2.08 -6.50 4.58
CA ASP A 127 2.51 -7.89 4.82
C ASP A 127 1.89 -8.49 6.08
N SER A 128 1.87 -7.73 7.17
CA SER A 128 1.42 -8.23 8.47
C SER A 128 0.00 -7.82 8.84
N GLY A 129 -0.58 -6.82 8.15
CA GLY A 129 -1.85 -6.21 8.54
C GLY A 129 -1.79 -5.42 9.85
N LYS A 130 -0.61 -5.30 10.48
CA LYS A 130 -0.45 -4.62 11.77
C LYS A 130 -0.65 -3.11 11.61
N ILE A 131 -1.29 -2.52 12.61
CA ILE A 131 -1.40 -1.08 12.79
C ILE A 131 -0.16 -0.58 13.53
N GLN A 132 0.38 0.54 13.07
CA GLN A 132 1.47 1.25 13.74
C GLN A 132 1.30 2.75 13.57
N GLN A 133 1.68 3.52 14.58
CA GLN A 133 1.69 4.98 14.49
C GLN A 133 2.87 5.46 13.63
N HIS A 134 2.60 6.39 12.73
CA HIS A 134 3.62 7.16 12.02
C HIS A 134 4.12 8.28 12.92
N CYS A 135 5.41 8.64 12.85
CA CYS A 135 5.96 9.73 13.68
C CYS A 135 5.44 11.13 13.29
N GLU A 136 4.62 11.21 12.23
CA GLU A 136 4.06 12.45 11.75
C GLU A 136 2.77 12.78 12.48
N TYR A 137 2.64 14.03 12.91
CA TYR A 137 1.42 14.56 13.52
C TYR A 137 1.14 15.97 13.03
N TYR A 138 -0.12 16.36 13.05
CA TYR A 138 -0.52 17.74 12.74
C TYR A 138 -0.36 18.65 13.97
N SER A 139 0.32 19.78 13.79
CA SER A 139 0.55 20.80 14.80
C SER A 139 -0.17 22.09 14.41
N GLU A 140 -1.25 22.45 15.12
CA GLU A 140 -2.01 23.68 14.83
C GLU A 140 -1.16 24.94 15.03
N SER A 141 -0.21 24.94 15.98
CA SER A 141 0.68 26.09 16.24
C SER A 141 1.63 26.38 15.08
N ALA A 142 2.03 25.36 14.33
CA ALA A 142 2.87 25.50 13.15
C ALA A 142 2.07 25.46 11.84
N GLN A 143 0.76 25.19 11.91
CA GLN A 143 -0.11 24.92 10.76
C GLN A 143 0.49 23.88 9.79
N ALA A 144 1.24 22.91 10.31
CA ALA A 144 2.03 21.97 9.53
C ALA A 144 2.10 20.59 10.18
N TYR A 145 2.44 19.59 9.36
CA TYR A 145 2.79 18.26 9.85
C TYR A 145 4.26 18.25 10.28
N GLU A 146 4.51 17.88 11.54
CA GLU A 146 5.85 17.77 12.11
C GLU A 146 6.21 16.28 12.28
N VAL A 147 7.46 15.93 11.98
CA VAL A 147 7.98 14.54 12.04
C VAL A 147 8.74 14.27 13.34
N THR A 148 9.21 15.33 14.01
CA THR A 148 10.10 15.20 15.17
C THR A 148 9.32 14.82 16.43
N PHE A 149 9.74 13.73 17.07
CA PHE A 149 9.37 13.39 18.44
C PHE A 149 9.80 14.54 19.35
N THR A 150 8.85 15.42 19.66
CA THR A 150 9.00 16.34 20.78
C THR A 150 8.48 15.61 22.01
N GLU A 151 9.23 15.58 23.10
CA GLU A 151 8.81 15.02 24.41
C GLU A 151 7.49 15.63 24.96
N LYS A 152 6.88 16.56 24.22
CA LYS A 152 5.69 17.33 24.55
C LYS A 152 4.36 16.63 24.28
N ARG A 153 4.32 15.48 23.60
CA ARG A 153 3.04 14.88 23.14
C ARG A 153 2.72 13.59 23.86
N LYS A 154 1.56 13.55 24.52
CA LYS A 154 1.16 12.48 25.45
C LYS A 154 0.86 11.15 24.74
N HIS A 155 0.40 11.21 23.48
CA HIS A 155 -0.05 10.04 22.72
C HIS A 155 0.88 9.64 21.57
N MET A 156 2.05 10.28 21.49
CA MET A 156 3.09 9.87 20.55
C MET A 156 3.79 8.62 21.09
N GLU A 157 3.83 7.56 20.28
CA GLU A 157 4.52 6.33 20.61
C GLU A 157 6.04 6.53 20.45
N THR A 158 6.80 6.00 21.41
CA THR A 158 8.26 5.98 21.36
C THR A 158 8.80 5.13 20.19
N ILE A 159 8.02 4.14 19.74
CA ILE A 159 8.35 3.27 18.61
C ILE A 159 7.37 3.58 17.45
N CYS A 160 7.51 4.76 16.85
CA CYS A 160 6.80 5.16 15.65
C CYS A 160 7.64 4.88 14.38
N THR A 161 7.01 4.88 13.20
CA THR A 161 7.72 4.75 11.91
C THR A 161 7.80 6.10 11.19
N GLU A 162 9.00 6.44 10.71
CA GLU A 162 9.23 7.59 9.82
C GLU A 162 9.28 7.18 8.34
N LYS A 163 9.33 5.87 8.07
CA LYS A 163 9.56 5.32 6.73
C LYS A 163 8.24 4.97 6.03
N TYR A 164 8.22 5.31 4.74
CA TYR A 164 7.20 4.96 3.74
C TYR A 164 7.53 3.63 3.04
#